data_AF-A0A2V9G8W3-F1
#
_entry.id   AF-A0A2V9G8W3-F1
#
_cell.length_a   1.000
_cell.length_b   1.000
_cell.length_c   1.000
_cell.angle_alpha   90.00
_cell.angle_beta   90.00
_cell.angle_gamma   90.00
#
_symmetry.space_group_name_H-M   'P 1'
#
loop_
_entity.id
_entity.type
_entity.pdbx_description
1 polymer ?
#
loop_
_entity_poly.entity_id
_entity_poly.type
_entity_poly.pdbx_seq_one_letter_code
_entity_poly.pdbx_strand_id
1 'polypeptide(L)'
;MYAYATGGPFGLEDQVTTSGPGLTLLYHLFIPFFWCIPVSLVAAELTTAMPVEGGCYRWVRGAFGDFWGFQAGWWNWSASFLLGGAYGVLIADYLTFFFPGLVDWKHYAIAVTMIAVIGYINVRGIQMVGAVATTLEMLILLPIVALCVIAATKWHSNPFSPLVPPHVPPFQVFGVGLALGLWLYS
;
A
#
# COMPACT_ATOMS: atom_id res chain seq x y z
N MET A 1 -8.04 -15.11 -4.07
CA MET A 1 -8.38 -13.84 -3.40
C MET A 1 -7.45 -12.77 -3.96
N TYR A 2 -7.98 -11.83 -4.74
CA TYR A 2 -7.20 -10.69 -5.23
C TYR A 2 -7.26 -9.61 -4.16
N ALA A 3 -6.29 -9.62 -3.23
CA ALA A 3 -6.12 -8.55 -2.26
C ALA A 3 -4.94 -7.69 -2.70
N TYR A 4 -5.24 -6.52 -3.24
CA TYR A 4 -4.28 -5.44 -3.52
C TYR A 4 -4.35 -4.48 -2.33
N ALA A 5 -3.59 -4.80 -1.28
CA ALA A 5 -3.34 -3.93 -0.15
C ALA A 5 -1.86 -4.04 0.17
N THR A 6 -1.05 -3.36 -0.66
CA THR A 6 0.40 -3.52 -0.68
C THR A 6 1.12 -2.36 0.01
N GLY A 7 0.47 -1.20 0.13
CA GLY A 7 1.06 0.01 0.73
C GLY A 7 1.34 -0.06 2.24
N GLY A 8 0.57 -0.83 3.02
CA GLY A 8 0.67 -0.81 4.49
C GLY A 8 0.43 0.61 5.05
N PRO A 9 0.95 0.97 6.24
CA PRO A 9 0.89 2.33 6.77
C PRO A 9 1.90 3.30 6.12
N PHE A 10 2.68 2.86 5.14
CA PHE A 10 3.77 3.67 4.57
C PHE A 10 3.22 4.86 3.79
N GLY A 11 3.62 6.07 4.20
CA GLY A 11 3.13 7.33 3.65
C GLY A 11 1.94 7.92 4.42
N LEU A 12 1.49 7.26 5.49
CA LEU A 12 0.44 7.79 6.37
C LEU A 12 0.94 9.02 7.14
N GLU A 13 2.19 9.03 7.59
CA GLU A 13 2.83 10.18 8.23
C GLU A 13 2.94 11.37 7.28
N ASP A 14 3.32 11.10 6.02
CA ASP A 14 3.38 12.12 4.96
C ASP A 14 1.98 12.65 4.62
N GLN A 15 0.96 11.79 4.64
CA GLN A 15 -0.43 12.17 4.44
C GLN A 15 -0.93 13.06 5.57
N VAL A 16 -0.67 12.70 6.83
CA VAL A 16 -1.03 13.52 8.00
C VAL A 16 -0.32 14.88 7.95
N THR A 17 0.96 14.90 7.56
CA THR A 17 1.75 16.14 7.45
C THR A 17 1.26 17.04 6.32
N THR A 18 0.85 16.47 5.19
CA THR A 18 0.42 17.22 4.00
C THR A 18 -1.04 17.67 4.09
N SER A 19 -1.94 16.77 4.47
CA SER A 19 -3.39 16.97 4.45
C SER A 19 -3.99 17.31 5.80
N GLY A 20 -3.20 17.20 6.88
CA GLY A 20 -3.68 17.38 8.24
C GLY A 20 -4.37 16.12 8.80
N PRO A 21 -4.47 16.01 10.14
CA PRO A 21 -5.02 14.83 10.79
C PRO A 21 -6.51 14.64 10.48
N GLY A 22 -7.30 15.72 10.46
CA GLY A 22 -8.74 15.62 10.23
C GLY A 22 -9.11 15.13 8.83
N LEU A 23 -8.50 15.70 7.78
CA LEU A 23 -8.74 15.24 6.41
C LEU A 23 -8.18 13.83 6.16
N THR A 24 -7.04 13.49 6.75
CA THR A 24 -6.48 12.13 6.67
C THR A 24 -7.45 11.10 7.25
N LEU A 25 -8.07 11.39 8.40
CA LEU A 25 -9.11 10.53 8.98
C LEU A 25 -10.34 10.43 8.07
N LEU A 26 -10.78 11.53 7.46
CA LEU A 26 -11.89 11.51 6.50
C LEU A 26 -11.56 10.65 5.28
N TYR A 27 -10.34 10.69 4.75
CA TYR A 27 -9.91 9.79 3.67
C TYR A 27 -9.95 8.33 4.10
N HIS A 28 -9.46 8.02 5.30
CA HIS A 28 -9.47 6.65 5.82
C HIS A 28 -10.88 6.13 6.13
N LEU A 29 -11.83 7.02 6.41
CA LEU A 29 -13.24 6.63 6.53
C LEU A 29 -13.87 6.48 5.15
N PHE A 30 -13.63 7.40 4.20
CA PHE A 30 -14.35 7.45 2.94
C PHE A 30 -13.84 6.41 1.92
N ILE A 31 -12.53 6.27 1.75
CA ILE A 31 -11.93 5.43 0.71
C ILE A 31 -12.34 3.96 0.85
N PRO A 32 -12.35 3.33 2.05
CA PRO A 32 -12.79 1.95 2.17
C PRO A 32 -14.22 1.70 1.67
N PHE A 33 -15.16 2.58 2.01
CA PHE A 33 -16.58 2.39 1.65
C PHE A 33 -16.86 2.64 0.17
N PHE A 34 -16.21 3.64 -0.43
CA PHE A 34 -16.52 4.07 -1.79
C PHE A 34 -15.55 3.52 -2.85
N TRP A 35 -14.40 3.02 -2.44
CA TRP A 35 -13.39 2.45 -3.35
C TRP A 35 -13.13 0.98 -3.06
N CYS A 36 -12.64 0.64 -1.86
CA CYS A 36 -12.16 -0.73 -1.58
C CYS A 36 -13.28 -1.76 -1.60
N ILE A 37 -14.41 -1.49 -0.91
CA ILE A 37 -15.52 -2.43 -0.82
C ILE A 37 -16.12 -2.70 -2.22
N PRO A 38 -16.51 -1.69 -3.02
CA PRO A 38 -17.01 -1.92 -4.37
C PRO A 38 -16.04 -2.70 -5.26
N VAL A 39 -14.76 -2.31 -5.27
CA VAL A 39 -13.73 -2.99 -6.08
C VAL A 39 -13.56 -4.45 -5.63
N SER A 40 -13.58 -4.71 -4.33
CA SER A 40 -13.45 -6.07 -3.78
C SER A 40 -14.65 -6.95 -4.15
N LEU A 41 -15.86 -6.38 -4.10
CA LEU A 41 -17.09 -7.09 -4.48
C LEU A 41 -17.10 -7.43 -5.97
N VAL A 42 -16.74 -6.47 -6.83
CA VAL A 42 -16.61 -6.70 -8.28
C VAL A 42 -15.53 -7.75 -8.56
N ALA A 43 -14.38 -7.68 -7.89
CA ALA A 43 -13.33 -8.68 -8.04
C ALA A 43 -13.79 -10.07 -7.59
N ALA A 44 -14.55 -10.17 -6.51
CA ALA A 44 -15.13 -11.43 -6.04
C ALA A 44 -16.12 -12.01 -7.06
N GLU A 45 -17.04 -11.19 -7.57
CA GLU A 45 -18.01 -11.59 -8.60
C GLU A 45 -17.30 -12.07 -9.86
N LEU A 46 -16.38 -11.27 -10.41
CA LEU A 46 -15.65 -11.59 -11.64
C LEU A 46 -14.77 -12.82 -11.50
N THR A 47 -14.17 -13.05 -10.32
CA THR A 47 -13.38 -14.26 -10.06
C THR A 47 -14.26 -15.52 -10.11
N THR A 48 -15.51 -15.43 -9.65
CA THR A 48 -16.46 -16.58 -9.71
C THR A 48 -17.09 -16.74 -11.10
N ALA A 49 -17.38 -15.64 -11.79
CA ALA A 49 -18.00 -15.65 -13.12
C ALA A 49 -17.01 -16.08 -14.23
N MET A 50 -15.72 -15.74 -14.08
CA MET A 50 -14.65 -16.10 -15.01
C MET A 50 -13.52 -16.83 -14.25
N PRO A 51 -13.65 -18.15 -14.00
CA PRO A 51 -12.65 -18.95 -13.29
C PRO A 51 -11.47 -19.30 -14.22
N VAL A 52 -10.87 -18.28 -14.83
CA VAL A 52 -9.70 -18.38 -15.69
C VAL A 52 -8.53 -17.68 -15.05
N GLU A 53 -7.34 -18.25 -15.24
CA GLU A 53 -6.10 -17.60 -14.81
C GLU A 53 -5.85 -16.32 -15.61
N GLY A 54 -5.52 -15.23 -14.88
CA GLY A 54 -5.13 -13.94 -15.46
C GLY A 54 -5.86 -12.70 -14.94
N GLY A 55 -6.80 -12.83 -14.00
CA GLY A 55 -7.35 -11.71 -13.22
C GLY A 55 -7.85 -10.52 -14.06
N CYS A 56 -7.49 -9.30 -13.65
CA CYS A 56 -7.90 -8.05 -14.30
C CYS A 56 -7.66 -8.03 -15.81
N TYR A 57 -6.54 -8.59 -16.29
CA TYR A 57 -6.24 -8.67 -17.72
C TYR A 57 -7.34 -9.46 -18.46
N ARG A 58 -7.71 -10.63 -17.95
CA ARG A 58 -8.75 -11.47 -18.56
C ARG A 58 -10.13 -10.82 -18.49
N TRP A 59 -10.44 -10.17 -17.38
CA TRP A 59 -11.72 -9.49 -17.18
C TRP A 59 -11.91 -8.34 -18.16
N VAL A 60 -10.91 -7.46 -18.27
CA VAL A 60 -10.95 -6.31 -19.20
C VAL A 60 -10.95 -6.79 -20.65
N ARG A 61 -10.13 -7.80 -20.97
CA ARG A 61 -10.11 -8.39 -22.32
C ARG A 61 -11.47 -8.97 -22.72
N GLY A 62 -12.14 -9.67 -21.81
CA GLY A 62 -13.46 -10.26 -22.06
C GLY A 62 -14.55 -9.22 -22.30
N ALA A 63 -14.50 -8.08 -21.61
CA ALA A 63 -15.50 -7.02 -21.71
C ALA A 63 -15.23 -6.01 -22.85
N PHE A 64 -13.97 -5.63 -23.06
CA PHE A 64 -13.57 -4.50 -23.90
C PHE A 64 -12.65 -4.87 -25.06
N GLY A 65 -12.28 -6.16 -25.20
CA GLY A 65 -11.44 -6.67 -26.28
C GLY A 65 -9.93 -6.56 -26.03
N ASP A 66 -9.16 -6.96 -27.04
CA ASP A 66 -7.72 -7.23 -26.92
C ASP A 66 -6.89 -5.99 -26.55
N PHE A 67 -7.23 -4.81 -27.11
CA PHE A 67 -6.49 -3.57 -26.85
C PHE A 67 -6.55 -3.15 -25.37
N TRP A 68 -7.76 -3.08 -24.82
CA TRP A 68 -7.95 -2.69 -23.42
C TRP A 68 -7.47 -3.77 -22.45
N GLY A 69 -7.61 -5.04 -22.82
CA GLY A 69 -6.99 -6.15 -22.12
C GLY A 69 -5.47 -5.96 -22.01
N PHE A 70 -4.79 -5.75 -23.14
CA PHE A 70 -3.35 -5.48 -23.16
C PHE A 70 -2.97 -4.30 -22.27
N GLN A 71 -3.69 -3.18 -22.36
CA GLN A 71 -3.42 -1.99 -21.56
C GLN A 71 -3.52 -2.27 -20.05
N ALA A 72 -4.56 -2.99 -19.62
CA ALA A 72 -4.75 -3.39 -18.23
C ALA A 72 -3.60 -4.28 -17.73
N GLY A 73 -3.20 -5.26 -18.54
CA GLY A 73 -2.05 -6.13 -18.23
C GLY A 73 -0.74 -5.35 -18.15
N TRP A 74 -0.51 -4.42 -19.08
CA TRP A 74 0.69 -3.59 -19.14
C TRP A 74 0.82 -2.67 -17.92
N TRP A 75 -0.26 -2.01 -17.52
CA TRP A 75 -0.26 -1.18 -16.32
C TRP A 75 -0.01 -2.00 -15.06
N ASN A 76 -0.67 -3.15 -14.93
CA ASN A 76 -0.48 -4.04 -13.78
C ASN A 76 0.96 -4.55 -13.67
N TRP A 77 1.54 -4.95 -14.79
CA TRP A 77 2.93 -5.43 -14.86
C TRP A 77 3.93 -4.33 -14.54
N SER A 78 3.74 -3.13 -15.12
CA SER A 78 4.59 -1.97 -14.85
C SER A 78 4.52 -1.54 -13.39
N ALA A 79 3.31 -1.49 -12.81
CA ALA A 79 3.11 -1.20 -11.40
C ALA A 79 3.85 -2.21 -10.51
N SER A 80 3.75 -3.52 -10.81
CA SER A 80 4.41 -4.56 -10.02
C SER A 80 5.94 -4.38 -9.92
N PHE A 81 6.61 -3.95 -11.00
CA PHE A 81 8.04 -3.66 -10.97
C PHE A 81 8.38 -2.42 -10.16
N LEU A 82 7.62 -1.34 -10.35
CA LEU A 82 7.84 -0.09 -9.63
C LEU A 82 7.62 -0.28 -8.13
N LEU A 83 6.56 -0.99 -7.75
CA LEU A 83 6.26 -1.37 -6.37
C LEU A 83 7.37 -2.23 -5.77
N GLY A 84 7.79 -3.28 -6.47
CA GLY A 84 8.87 -4.16 -6.00
C GLY A 84 10.17 -3.40 -5.75
N GLY A 85 10.52 -2.47 -6.63
CA GLY A 85 11.67 -1.58 -6.45
C GLY A 85 11.51 -0.62 -5.26
N ALA A 86 10.35 0.03 -5.16
CA ALA A 86 10.05 0.96 -4.07
C ALA A 86 10.13 0.29 -2.69
N TYR A 87 9.59 -0.92 -2.53
CA TYR A 87 9.69 -1.65 -1.26
C TYR A 87 11.13 -2.03 -0.90
N GLY A 88 11.96 -2.38 -1.88
CA GLY A 88 13.39 -2.64 -1.64
C GLY A 88 14.13 -1.42 -1.11
N VAL A 89 13.86 -0.25 -1.68
CA VAL A 89 14.43 1.04 -1.24
C VAL A 89 13.91 1.42 0.15
N LEU A 90 12.60 1.28 0.40
CA LEU A 90 12.01 1.57 1.72
C LEU A 90 12.66 0.77 2.85
N ILE A 91 12.95 -0.52 2.63
CA ILE A 91 13.67 -1.34 3.61
C ILE A 91 15.06 -0.75 3.91
N ALA A 92 15.78 -0.29 2.88
CA ALA A 92 17.09 0.33 3.05
C ALA A 92 16.99 1.69 3.77
N ASP A 93 15.94 2.47 3.52
CA ASP A 93 15.65 3.72 4.24
C ASP A 93 15.44 3.45 5.74
N TYR A 94 14.63 2.45 6.08
CA TYR A 94 14.41 2.04 7.48
C TYR A 94 15.69 1.57 8.16
N LEU A 95 16.55 0.83 7.46
CA LEU A 95 17.83 0.38 8.02
C LEU A 95 18.80 1.53 8.27
N THR A 96 18.71 2.62 7.50
CA THR A 96 19.56 3.80 7.67
C THR A 96 19.29 4.51 8.99
N PHE A 97 18.06 4.43 9.52
CA PHE A 97 17.73 4.95 10.86
C PHE A 97 18.54 4.26 11.97
N PHE A 98 18.78 2.94 11.86
CA PHE A 98 19.57 2.17 12.83
C PHE A 98 21.07 2.20 12.53
N PHE A 99 21.44 2.26 11.25
CA PHE A 99 22.82 2.25 10.78
C PHE A 99 23.08 3.44 9.84
N PRO A 100 23.41 4.63 10.38
CA PRO A 100 23.58 5.85 9.59
C PRO A 100 24.70 5.78 8.55
N GLY A 101 25.60 4.79 8.63
CA GLY A 101 26.69 4.58 7.67
C GLY A 101 26.28 3.88 6.36
N LEU A 102 24.99 3.56 6.19
CA LEU A 102 24.41 2.95 4.99
C LEU A 102 24.03 3.99 3.94
N VAL A 103 24.99 4.83 3.55
CA VAL A 103 24.80 5.89 2.55
C VAL A 103 25.38 5.51 1.19
N ASP A 104 24.96 6.23 0.16
CA ASP A 104 25.40 6.10 -1.24
C ASP A 104 25.19 4.69 -1.83
N TRP A 105 26.23 4.08 -2.37
CA TRP A 105 26.14 2.77 -3.02
C TRP A 105 25.73 1.64 -2.07
N LYS A 106 26.01 1.77 -0.77
CA LYS A 106 25.65 0.76 0.24
C LYS A 106 24.15 0.66 0.41
N HIS A 107 23.45 1.79 0.38
CA HIS A 107 22.00 1.86 0.42
C HIS A 107 21.39 1.05 -0.73
N TYR A 108 21.81 1.33 -1.96
CA TYR A 108 21.32 0.62 -3.15
C TYR A 108 21.72 -0.85 -3.15
N ALA A 109 22.92 -1.20 -2.67
CA ALA A 109 23.36 -2.58 -2.56
C ALA A 109 22.45 -3.39 -1.62
N ILE A 110 22.01 -2.81 -0.50
CA ILE A 110 21.06 -3.46 0.42
C ILE A 110 19.70 -3.65 -0.23
N ALA A 111 19.17 -2.61 -0.88
CA ALA A 111 17.88 -2.70 -1.58
C ALA A 111 17.89 -3.82 -2.64
N VAL A 112 18.92 -3.87 -3.49
CA VAL A 112 19.09 -4.92 -4.51
C VAL A 112 19.23 -6.30 -3.88
N THR A 113 20.02 -6.43 -2.81
CA THR A 113 20.21 -7.70 -2.11
C THR A 113 18.89 -8.21 -1.51
N MET A 114 18.09 -7.33 -0.92
CA MET A 114 16.77 -7.70 -0.37
C MET A 114 15.80 -8.14 -1.46
N ILE A 115 15.73 -7.41 -2.58
CA ILE A 115 14.90 -7.82 -3.72
C ILE A 115 15.35 -9.19 -4.24
N ALA A 116 16.66 -9.44 -4.35
CA ALA A 116 17.19 -10.72 -4.80
C ALA A 116 16.83 -11.88 -3.85
N VAL A 117 16.95 -11.67 -2.53
CA VAL A 117 16.57 -12.68 -1.52
C VAL A 117 15.08 -12.97 -1.57
N ILE A 118 14.22 -11.95 -1.61
CA ILE A 118 12.77 -12.12 -1.69
C ILE A 118 12.38 -12.79 -3.02
N GLY A 119 13.00 -12.38 -4.13
CA GLY A 119 12.80 -13.01 -5.44
C GLY A 119 13.19 -14.49 -5.42
N TYR A 120 14.30 -14.83 -4.79
CA TYR A 120 14.74 -16.22 -4.63
C TYR A 120 13.75 -17.06 -3.83
N ILE A 121 13.22 -16.52 -2.72
CA ILE A 121 12.21 -17.19 -1.90
C ILE A 121 10.93 -17.42 -2.72
N ASN A 122 10.49 -16.42 -3.49
CA ASN A 122 9.31 -16.53 -4.35
C ASN A 122 9.46 -17.64 -5.41
N VAL A 123 10.65 -17.81 -5.98
CA VAL A 123 10.94 -18.89 -6.95
C VAL A 123 10.97 -20.28 -6.29
N ARG A 124 11.38 -20.37 -5.02
CA ARG A 124 11.49 -21.64 -4.27
C ARG A 124 10.14 -22.22 -3.83
N GLY A 125 9.10 -21.40 -3.67
CA GLY A 125 7.74 -21.89 -3.43
C GLY A 125 6.85 -20.95 -2.61
N ILE A 126 5.67 -20.64 -3.16
CA ILE A 126 4.67 -19.70 -2.61
C ILE A 126 4.05 -20.17 -1.29
N GLN A 127 4.06 -21.48 -0.99
CA GLN A 127 3.42 -22.00 0.23
C GLN A 127 4.10 -21.52 1.52
N MET A 128 5.44 -21.42 1.54
CA MET A 128 6.14 -20.85 2.70
C MET A 128 5.94 -19.32 2.81
N VAL A 129 5.76 -18.63 1.68
CA VAL A 129 5.51 -17.18 1.66
C VAL A 129 4.21 -16.86 2.39
N GLY A 130 3.15 -17.64 2.16
CA GLY A 130 1.86 -17.43 2.84
C GLY A 130 1.96 -17.52 4.35
N ALA A 131 2.57 -18.58 4.89
CA ALA A 131 2.70 -18.77 6.33
C ALA A 131 3.56 -17.68 7.00
N VAL A 132 4.67 -17.28 6.35
CA VAL A 132 5.54 -16.21 6.84
C VAL A 132 4.83 -14.86 6.80
N ALA A 133 4.09 -14.56 5.73
CA ALA A 133 3.33 -13.33 5.60
C ALA A 133 2.26 -13.19 6.69
N THR A 134 1.46 -14.24 6.94
CA THR A 134 0.44 -14.22 8.01
C THR A 134 1.08 -14.03 9.39
N THR A 135 2.22 -14.67 9.65
CA THR A 135 2.93 -14.52 10.93
C THR A 135 3.46 -13.10 11.12
N LEU A 136 4.06 -12.52 10.08
CA LEU A 136 4.54 -11.14 10.09
C LEU A 136 3.41 -10.14 10.27
N GLU A 137 2.27 -10.35 9.59
CA GLU A 137 1.08 -9.51 9.73
C GLU A 137 0.57 -9.50 11.17
N MET A 138 0.43 -10.66 11.81
CA MET A 138 0.06 -10.73 13.22
C MET A 138 1.06 -10.01 14.13
N LEU A 139 2.36 -10.13 13.83
CA LEU A 139 3.41 -9.48 14.60
C LEU A 139 3.39 -7.94 14.44
N ILE A 140 3.06 -7.44 13.25
CA ILE A 140 2.93 -6.00 12.97
C ILE A 140 1.65 -5.41 13.59
N LEU A 141 0.57 -6.19 13.70
CA LEU A 141 -0.66 -5.74 14.35
C LEU A 141 -0.49 -5.51 15.86
N LEU A 142 0.38 -6.27 16.54
CA LEU A 142 0.63 -6.12 17.98
C LEU A 142 1.08 -4.69 18.39
N PRO A 143 2.14 -4.10 17.80
CA PRO A 143 2.53 -2.73 18.13
C PRO A 143 1.48 -1.71 17.71
N ILE A 144 0.75 -1.93 16.62
CA ILE A 144 -0.36 -1.04 16.20
C ILE A 144 -1.45 -1.02 17.28
N VAL A 145 -1.88 -2.18 17.77
CA VAL A 145 -2.86 -2.28 18.86
C VAL A 145 -2.34 -1.59 20.11
N ALA A 146 -1.07 -1.80 20.47
CA ALA A 146 -0.46 -1.13 21.62
C ALA A 146 -0.47 0.41 21.47
N LEU A 147 -0.12 0.93 20.27
CA LEU A 147 -0.17 2.35 19.97
C LEU A 147 -1.60 2.91 20.04
N CYS A 148 -2.59 2.18 19.53
CA CYS A 148 -4.01 2.55 19.65
C CYS A 148 -4.46 2.64 21.11
N VAL A 149 -4.08 1.69 21.96
CA VAL A 149 -4.39 1.72 23.40
C VAL A 149 -3.73 2.92 24.07
N ILE A 150 -2.44 3.17 23.80
CA ILE A 150 -1.73 4.33 24.34
C ILE A 150 -2.40 5.64 23.89
N ALA A 151 -2.74 5.75 22.60
CA ALA A 151 -3.43 6.91 22.04
C ALA A 151 -4.77 7.15 22.71
N ALA A 152 -5.56 6.09 22.95
CA ALA A 152 -6.83 6.18 23.67
C ALA A 152 -6.65 6.69 25.12
N THR A 153 -5.60 6.26 25.82
CA THR A 153 -5.33 6.73 27.20
C THR A 153 -4.81 8.16 27.28
N LYS A 154 -4.22 8.70 26.21
CA LYS A 154 -3.64 10.05 26.13
C LYS A 154 -4.47 11.02 25.29
N TRP A 155 -5.72 10.66 24.99
CA TRP A 155 -6.60 11.48 24.18
C TRP A 155 -7.05 12.73 24.95
N HIS A 156 -6.49 13.88 24.61
CA HIS A 156 -6.86 15.17 25.21
C HIS A 156 -7.31 16.23 24.21
N SER A 157 -7.21 15.97 22.90
CA SER A 157 -7.48 16.96 21.84
C SER A 157 -8.43 16.41 20.78
N ASN A 158 -9.12 17.29 20.06
CA ASN A 158 -9.98 16.89 18.95
C ASN A 158 -9.11 16.41 17.77
N PRO A 159 -9.16 15.13 17.38
CA PRO A 159 -8.33 14.58 16.30
C PRO A 159 -8.70 15.13 14.92
N PHE A 160 -9.90 15.71 14.76
CA PHE A 160 -10.33 16.36 13.53
C PHE A 160 -9.84 17.82 13.43
N SER A 161 -9.13 18.33 14.44
CA SER A 161 -8.61 19.69 14.45
C SER A 161 -7.08 19.71 14.32
N PRO A 162 -6.50 20.42 13.34
CA PRO A 162 -7.17 21.12 12.24
C PRO A 162 -7.69 20.15 11.17
N LEU A 163 -8.84 20.47 10.57
CA LEU A 163 -9.45 19.63 9.52
C LEU A 163 -8.68 19.77 8.20
N VAL A 164 -8.24 20.99 7.89
CA VAL A 164 -7.32 21.31 6.79
C VAL A 164 -6.20 22.20 7.36
N PRO A 165 -4.92 21.95 7.03
CA PRO A 165 -3.83 22.83 7.42
C PRO A 165 -4.02 24.22 6.81
N PRO A 166 -4.03 25.32 7.60
CA PRO A 166 -4.32 26.66 7.10
C PRO A 166 -3.22 27.24 6.18
N HIS A 167 -2.04 26.62 6.13
CA HIS A 167 -0.85 27.13 5.42
C HIS A 167 -0.45 26.30 4.18
N VAL A 168 -1.21 25.27 3.81
CA VAL A 168 -0.87 24.37 2.70
C VAL A 168 -1.79 24.65 1.50
N PRO A 169 -1.26 24.72 0.26
CA PRO A 169 -2.07 24.90 -0.94
C PRO A 169 -3.18 23.84 -1.07
N PRO A 170 -4.41 24.20 -1.47
CA PRO A 170 -5.52 23.26 -1.59
C PRO A 170 -5.22 22.06 -2.50
N PHE A 171 -4.43 22.26 -3.56
CA PHE A 171 -4.03 21.17 -4.46
C PHE A 171 -3.16 20.11 -3.77
N GLN A 172 -2.28 20.51 -2.85
CA GLN A 172 -1.48 19.56 -2.07
C GLN A 172 -2.35 18.83 -1.05
N VAL A 173 -3.20 19.57 -0.33
CA VAL A 173 -4.10 19.01 0.68
C VAL A 173 -5.03 17.95 0.08
N PHE A 174 -5.69 18.27 -1.04
CA PHE A 174 -6.71 17.41 -1.64
C PHE A 174 -6.14 16.42 -2.67
N GLY A 175 -5.22 16.87 -3.53
CA GLY A 175 -4.67 16.05 -4.61
C GLY A 175 -3.67 15.02 -4.09
N VAL A 176 -2.61 15.48 -3.41
CA VAL A 176 -1.57 14.60 -2.86
C VAL A 176 -2.14 13.76 -1.72
N GLY A 177 -2.96 14.38 -0.85
CA GLY A 177 -3.67 13.67 0.22
C GLY A 177 -4.53 12.51 -0.25
N LEU A 178 -5.36 12.72 -1.26
CA LEU A 178 -6.18 11.66 -1.83
C LEU A 178 -5.33 10.60 -2.54
N ALA A 179 -4.28 11.00 -3.26
CA ALA A 179 -3.38 10.06 -3.94
C ALA A 179 -2.66 9.15 -2.94
N LEU A 180 -2.16 9.70 -1.83
CA LEU A 180 -1.59 8.92 -0.73
C LEU A 180 -2.64 8.03 -0.06
N GLY A 181 -3.87 8.52 0.10
CA GLY A 181 -4.98 7.71 0.62
C GLY A 181 -5.28 6.51 -0.28
N LEU A 182 -5.39 6.72 -1.60
CA LEU A 182 -5.61 5.64 -2.56
C LEU A 182 -4.44 4.67 -2.59
N TRP A 183 -3.20 5.17 -2.47
CA TRP A 183 -1.99 4.36 -2.37
C TRP A 183 -2.04 3.37 -1.19
N LEU A 184 -2.43 3.84 0.00
CA LEU A 184 -2.56 3.00 1.21
C LEU A 184 -3.58 1.86 1.03
N TYR A 185 -4.53 2.02 0.10
CA TYR A 185 -5.62 1.10 -0.18
C TYR A 185 -5.50 0.38 -1.55
N SER A 186 -4.30 0.38 -2.15
CA SER A 186 -4.00 -0.22 -3.46
C SER A 186 -2.94 -1.32 -3.45
#